data_AF-A0A3F2REI7-F1
#
_entry.id   AF-A0A3F2REI7-F1
#
_cell.length_a   1.000
_cell.length_b   1.000
_cell.length_c   1.000
_cell.angle_alpha   90.00
_cell.angle_beta   90.00
_cell.angle_gamma   90.00
#
_symmetry.space_group_name_H-M   'P 1'
#
loop_
_entity.id
_entity.type
_entity.pdbx_description
1 polymer ?
#
loop_
_entity_poly.entity_id
_entity_poly.type
_entity_poly.pdbx_seq_one_letter_code
_entity_poly.pdbx_strand_id
1 'polypeptide(L)' 'MEMEIPYTSPVDPASYGNLSVIFLLLGLPFMSLFFTRAVAPKKNAMLELVLALIAALLLGFGTLFLLLWAEIYV' A
#
# COMPACT_ATOMS: atom_id res chain seq x y z
N MET A 1 -17.22 38.19 8.83
CA MET A 1 -16.65 37.13 9.69
C MET A 1 -16.23 36.04 8.73
N GLU A 2 -14.95 36.03 8.30
CA GLU A 2 -14.41 34.93 7.49
C GLU A 2 -14.66 33.62 8.24
N MET A 3 -15.37 32.68 7.62
CA MET A 3 -15.47 31.32 8.16
C MET A 3 -14.19 30.58 7.78
N GLU A 4 -13.21 30.54 8.67
CA GLU A 4 -12.04 29.69 8.50
C GLU A 4 -12.39 28.25 8.88
N ILE A 5 -12.26 27.33 7.93
CA ILE A 5 -12.46 25.90 8.16
C ILE A 5 -11.13 25.34 8.69
N PRO A 6 -11.08 24.74 9.89
CA PRO A 6 -9.86 24.16 10.42
C PRO A 6 -9.37 23.02 9.53
N TYR A 7 -8.08 23.06 9.16
CA TYR A 7 -7.43 21.98 8.40
C TYR A 7 -7.19 20.78 9.32
N THR A 8 -7.95 19.72 9.11
CA THR A 8 -7.76 18.43 9.79
C THR A 8 -7.19 17.41 8.83
N SER A 9 -6.43 16.45 9.37
CA SER A 9 -5.96 15.31 8.58
C SER A 9 -7.16 14.55 7.99
N PRO A 10 -7.12 14.15 6.70
CA PRO A 10 -8.17 13.34 6.09
C PRO A 10 -8.27 11.92 6.68
N VAL A 11 -7.20 11.45 7.32
CA VAL A 11 -7.14 10.15 8.00
C VAL A 11 -6.67 10.38 9.43
N ASP A 12 -7.37 9.76 10.38
CA ASP A 12 -7.03 9.86 11.80
C ASP A 12 -5.64 9.24 12.07
N PRO A 13 -4.70 9.98 12.71
CA PRO A 13 -3.34 9.49 12.96
C PRO A 13 -3.26 8.19 13.78
N ALA A 14 -4.22 7.94 14.68
CA ALA A 14 -4.25 6.70 15.45
C ALA A 14 -4.51 5.46 14.56
N SER A 15 -5.03 5.66 13.36
CA SER A 15 -5.33 4.59 12.39
C SER A 15 -4.16 4.24 11.47
N TYR A 16 -3.08 5.02 11.42
CA TYR A 16 -1.96 4.80 10.49
C TYR A 16 -1.30 3.44 10.66
N GLY A 17 -1.02 3.02 11.90
CA GLY A 17 -0.43 1.71 12.19
C GLY A 17 -1.30 0.55 11.70
N ASN A 18 -2.61 0.60 11.99
CA ASN A 18 -3.56 -0.44 11.58
C ASN A 18 -3.65 -0.54 10.04
N LEU A 19 -3.78 0.61 9.36
CA LEU A 19 -3.83 0.65 7.89
C LEU A 19 -2.54 0.12 7.27
N SER A 20 -1.38 0.54 7.79
CA SER A 20 -0.07 0.07 7.33
C SER A 20 0.04 -1.46 7.42
N VAL A 21 -0.28 -2.05 8.57
CA VAL A 21 -0.23 -3.50 8.77
C VAL A 21 -1.17 -4.22 7.81
N ILE A 22 -2.40 -3.75 7.64
CA ILE A 22 -3.38 -4.37 6.73
C ILE A 22 -2.87 -4.36 5.28
N PHE A 23 -2.43 -3.20 4.79
CA PHE A 23 -1.95 -3.06 3.41
C PHE A 23 -0.69 -3.89 3.15
N LEU A 24 0.28 -3.90 4.09
CA LEU A 24 1.50 -4.68 3.96
C LEU A 24 1.23 -6.20 4.03
N LEU A 25 0.40 -6.63 4.99
CA LEU A 25 0.08 -8.04 5.19
C LEU A 25 -0.69 -8.62 3.99
N LEU A 26 -1.54 -7.81 3.35
CA LEU A 26 -2.20 -8.20 2.10
C LEU A 26 -1.26 -8.09 0.89
N GLY A 27 -0.38 -7.09 0.82
CA GLY A 27 0.49 -6.83 -0.32
C GLY A 27 1.63 -7.86 -0.49
N LEU A 28 2.23 -8.30 0.61
CA LEU A 28 3.38 -9.24 0.58
C LEU A 28 3.04 -10.59 -0.08
N PRO A 29 1.88 -11.23 0.20
CA PRO A 29 1.43 -12.41 -0.54
C PRO A 29 1.28 -12.18 -2.05
N PHE A 30 0.70 -11.05 -2.48
CA PHE A 30 0.58 -10.75 -3.92
C PHE A 30 1.95 -10.57 -4.58
N MET A 31 2.90 -9.95 -3.90
CA MET A 31 4.29 -9.84 -4.38
C MET A 31 4.96 -11.22 -4.50
N SER A 32 4.75 -12.11 -3.53
CA SER A 32 5.23 -13.49 -3.60
C SER A 32 4.62 -14.26 -4.78
N LEU A 33 3.31 -14.11 -5.01
CA LEU A 33 2.61 -14.68 -6.16
C LEU A 33 3.16 -14.11 -7.49
N PHE A 34 3.45 -12.81 -7.55
CA PHE A 34 4.08 -12.21 -8.72
C PHE A 34 5.44 -12.84 -9.01
N PHE A 35 6.34 -12.94 -8.02
CA PHE A 35 7.67 -13.52 -8.24
C PHE A 35 7.63 -15.00 -8.64
N THR A 36 6.76 -15.79 -8.01
CA THR A 36 6.59 -17.21 -8.38
C THR A 36 6.07 -17.36 -9.81
N ARG A 37 5.18 -16.47 -10.28
CA ARG A 37 4.75 -16.44 -11.68
C ARG A 37 5.84 -15.93 -12.62
N ALA A 38 6.63 -14.96 -12.20
CA ALA A 38 7.74 -14.41 -12.97
C ALA A 38 8.84 -15.44 -13.26
N VAL A 39 8.97 -16.51 -12.46
CA VAL A 39 9.91 -17.62 -12.73
C VAL A 39 9.25 -18.86 -13.33
N ALA A 40 7.92 -18.90 -13.42
CA ALA A 40 7.21 -20.05 -13.95
C ALA A 40 7.44 -20.22 -15.47
N PRO A 41 7.48 -21.47 -15.98
CA PRO A 41 7.67 -21.75 -17.41
C PRO A 41 6.45 -21.37 -18.27
N LYS A 42 5.25 -21.34 -17.69
CA LYS A 42 4.03 -20.86 -18.37
C LYS A 42 3.87 -19.36 -18.12
N LYS A 43 4.20 -18.56 -19.13
CA LYS A 43 4.12 -17.10 -19.07
C LYS A 43 2.73 -16.58 -19.38
N ASN A 44 2.25 -15.64 -18.57
CA ASN A 44 1.03 -14.91 -18.83
C ASN A 44 1.23 -13.46 -18.42
N ALA A 45 1.65 -12.64 -19.38
CA ALA A 45 2.00 -11.24 -19.17
C ALA A 45 0.85 -10.42 -18.57
N MET A 46 -0.41 -10.69 -18.96
CA MET A 46 -1.58 -9.99 -18.40
C MET A 46 -1.77 -10.31 -16.92
N LEU A 47 -1.65 -11.58 -16.54
CA LEU A 47 -1.77 -11.99 -15.14
C LEU A 47 -0.61 -11.45 -14.30
N GLU A 48 0.62 -11.52 -14.83
CA GLU A 48 1.82 -10.99 -14.17
C GLU A 48 1.69 -9.47 -13.95
N LEU A 49 1.20 -8.72 -14.94
CA LEU A 49 0.94 -7.28 -14.82
C LEU A 49 -0.12 -6.96 -13.76
N VAL A 50 -1.22 -7.72 -13.72
CA VAL A 50 -2.27 -7.52 -12.72
C VAL A 50 -1.75 -7.81 -11.31
N LEU A 51 -1.01 -8.91 -11.11
CA LEU A 51 -0.41 -9.22 -9.81
C LEU A 51 0.60 -8.15 -9.39
N ALA A 52 1.44 -7.69 -10.31
CA ALA A 52 2.41 -6.62 -10.07
C ALA A 52 1.72 -5.32 -9.67
N LEU A 53 0.65 -4.95 -10.37
CA LEU A 53 -0.10 -3.72 -10.12
C LEU A 53 -0.77 -3.74 -8.73
N ILE A 54 -1.44 -4.85 -8.40
CA ILE A 54 -2.08 -5.02 -7.08
C ILE A 54 -1.01 -4.97 -5.99
N ALA A 55 0.10 -5.72 -6.14
CA ALA A 55 1.18 -5.72 -5.17
C ALA A 55 1.80 -4.32 -4.99
N ALA A 56 2.06 -3.61 -6.08
CA ALA A 56 2.65 -2.27 -6.04
C ALA A 56 1.75 -1.25 -5.35
N LEU A 57 0.43 -1.29 -5.60
CA LEU A 57 -0.52 -0.41 -4.93
C LEU A 57 -0.58 -0.71 -3.43
N LEU A 58 -0.79 -1.99 -3.05
CA LEU A 58 -0.92 -2.37 -1.64
C LEU A 58 0.37 -2.08 -0.85
N LEU A 59 1.52 -2.45 -1.40
CA LEU A 59 2.80 -2.21 -0.73
C LEU A 59 3.16 -0.72 -0.72
N GLY A 60 2.90 0.01 -1.79
CA GLY A 60 3.14 1.46 -1.85
C GLY A 60 2.35 2.23 -0.79
N PHE A 61 1.04 2.00 -0.72
CA PHE A 61 0.20 2.61 0.33
C PHE A 61 0.59 2.10 1.73
N GLY A 62 0.89 0.81 1.87
CA GLY A 62 1.33 0.23 3.14
C GLY A 62 2.60 0.87 3.67
N THR A 63 3.60 1.09 2.80
CA THR A 63 4.85 1.79 3.14
C THR A 63 4.62 3.27 3.42
N LEU A 64 3.73 3.96 2.69
CA LEU A 64 3.36 5.34 3.00
C LEU A 64 2.80 5.46 4.42
N PHE A 65 1.82 4.62 4.78
CA PHE A 65 1.25 4.63 6.14
C PHE A 65 2.27 4.18 7.20
N LEU A 66 3.22 3.31 6.85
CA LEU A 66 4.31 2.92 7.74
C LEU A 66 5.20 4.13 8.08
N LEU A 67 5.55 4.94 7.08
CA LEU A 67 6.38 6.14 7.27
C LEU A 67 5.65 7.18 8.12
N LEU A 68 4.37 7.44 7.83
CA LEU A 68 3.54 8.33 8.65
C LEU A 68 3.43 7.82 10.09
N TRP A 69 3.34 6.51 10.30
CA TRP A 69 3.30 5.91 11.64
C TRP A 69 4.65 5.99 12.37
N ALA A 70 5.76 5.98 11.63
CA ALA A 70 7.11 6.22 12.15
C ALA A 70 7.42 7.72 12.37
N GLU A 71 6.41 8.59 12.26
CA GLU A 71 6.54 10.05 12.37
C GLU A 71 7.43 10.69 11.29
N ILE A 72 7.63 9.98 10.17
CA ILE A 72 8.32 10.48 8.98
C ILE A 72 7.24 11.00 8.02
N TYR A 73 7.03 12.31 8.06
CA TYR A 73 6.10 13.00 7.16
C TYR A 73 6.77 13.26 5.81
N VAL A 74 6.20 12.69 4.74
CA VAL A 74 6.62 12.84 3.33
C VAL A 74 5.77 13.90 2.64
#